data_AF-A0A2A7AB87-F1
#
_entry.id   AF-A0A2A7AB87-F1
#
_cell.length_a   1.000
_cell.length_b   1.000
_cell.length_c   1.000
_cell.angle_alpha   90.00
_cell.angle_beta   90.00
_cell.angle_gamma   90.00
#
_symmetry.space_group_name_H-M   'P 1'
#
loop_
_entity.id
_entity.type
_entity.pdbx_description
1 polymer ?
#
loop_
_entity_poly.entity_id
_entity_poly.type
_entity_poly.pdbx_seq_one_letter_code
_entity_poly.pdbx_strand_id
1 'polypeptide(L)'
;MYHSYADIPNPWDRLRWCRYGLDLLQKEVAAMVGMEEWLYRDLESGIFHRSFTPELADKLAALYGIPVEDILDDYTLFLHRGGGDFLRRYREAKGWNRQQLADHAKVSRTSIRCWESGQKTISQKCFCHLVENLGSDFPSMLRM
;
A
#
# COMPACT_ATOMS: atom_id res chain seq x y z
N MET A 1 9.69 -1.63 -20.11
CA MET A 1 9.13 -2.99 -19.98
C MET A 1 9.78 -3.62 -18.76
N TYR A 2 8.98 -4.04 -17.78
CA TYR A 2 9.50 -4.69 -16.56
C TYR A 2 10.01 -6.10 -16.92
N HIS A 3 11.10 -6.55 -16.30
CA HIS A 3 11.72 -7.85 -16.60
C HIS A 3 11.28 -8.94 -15.60
N SER A 4 10.79 -8.53 -14.43
CA SER A 4 10.25 -9.40 -13.39
C SER A 4 9.09 -8.72 -12.66
N TYR A 5 8.18 -9.53 -12.09
CA TYR A 5 7.10 -9.05 -11.22
C TYR A 5 7.63 -8.23 -10.03
N ALA A 6 8.77 -8.64 -9.48
CA ALA A 6 9.41 -7.97 -8.34
C ALA A 6 9.91 -6.55 -8.66
N ASP A 7 10.16 -6.24 -9.93
CA ASP A 7 10.67 -4.93 -10.36
C ASP A 7 9.56 -3.88 -10.49
N ILE A 8 8.30 -4.28 -10.36
CA ILE A 8 7.15 -3.40 -10.55
C ILE A 8 6.89 -2.66 -9.23
N PRO A 9 7.07 -1.33 -9.18
CA PRO A 9 6.97 -0.58 -7.92
C PRO A 9 5.52 -0.32 -7.50
N ASN A 10 4.59 -0.30 -8.45
CA ASN A 10 3.20 0.11 -8.22
C ASN A 10 2.26 -1.10 -8.23
N PRO A 11 1.40 -1.28 -7.20
CA PRO A 11 0.36 -2.32 -7.16
C PRO A 11 -0.46 -2.44 -8.44
N TRP A 12 -0.84 -1.31 -9.05
CA TRP A 12 -1.74 -1.32 -10.21
C TRP A 12 -1.05 -1.86 -11.48
N ASP A 13 0.25 -1.60 -11.61
CA ASP A 13 1.05 -2.19 -12.68
C ASP A 13 1.26 -3.69 -12.44
N ARG A 14 1.35 -4.14 -11.16
CA ARG A 14 1.40 -5.56 -10.79
C ARG A 14 0.11 -6.28 -11.15
N LEU A 15 -1.05 -5.67 -10.88
CA LEU A 15 -2.35 -6.21 -11.29
C LEU A 15 -2.44 -6.39 -12.81
N ARG A 16 -2.02 -5.37 -13.57
CA ARG A 16 -1.97 -5.45 -15.04
C ARG A 16 -1.03 -6.57 -15.50
N TRP A 17 0.15 -6.70 -14.88
CA TRP A 17 1.10 -7.77 -15.17
C TRP A 17 0.51 -9.16 -14.92
N CYS A 18 -0.07 -9.40 -13.75
CA CYS A 18 -0.72 -10.67 -13.41
C CYS A 18 -1.85 -10.99 -14.38
N ARG A 19 -2.70 -10.01 -14.70
CA ARG A 19 -3.78 -10.19 -15.67
C ARG A 19 -3.27 -10.55 -17.06
N TYR A 20 -2.24 -9.85 -17.56
CA TYR A 20 -1.63 -10.17 -18.85
C TYR A 20 -0.96 -11.55 -18.85
N GLY A 21 -0.37 -11.97 -17.73
CA GLY A 21 0.24 -13.30 -17.57
C GLY A 21 -0.77 -14.45 -17.63
N LEU A 22 -2.04 -14.18 -17.31
CA LEU A 22 -3.15 -15.14 -17.37
C LEU A 22 -3.98 -15.03 -18.66
N ASP A 23 -3.62 -14.11 -19.57
CA ASP A 23 -4.37 -13.79 -20.81
C ASP A 23 -5.85 -13.43 -20.56
N LEU A 24 -6.12 -12.69 -19.47
CA LEU A 24 -7.48 -12.32 -19.07
C LEU A 24 -7.85 -10.88 -19.45
N LEU A 25 -9.12 -10.69 -19.79
CA LEU A 25 -9.74 -9.38 -19.96
C LEU A 25 -10.20 -8.83 -18.60
N GLN A 26 -10.27 -7.50 -18.48
CA GLN A 26 -10.76 -6.82 -17.25
C GLN A 26 -12.14 -7.35 -16.82
N LYS A 27 -13.06 -7.55 -17.78
CA LYS A 27 -14.39 -8.11 -17.55
C LYS A 27 -14.37 -9.54 -17.01
N GLU A 28 -13.39 -10.35 -17.39
CA GLU A 28 -13.28 -11.75 -16.97
C GLU A 28 -12.78 -11.84 -15.55
N VAL A 29 -11.76 -11.05 -15.20
CA VAL A 29 -11.28 -10.91 -13.82
C VAL A 29 -12.42 -10.43 -12.91
N ALA A 30 -13.13 -9.37 -13.33
CA ALA A 30 -14.24 -8.82 -12.58
C ALA A 30 -15.33 -9.88 -12.32
N ALA A 31 -15.72 -10.62 -13.36
CA ALA A 31 -16.70 -11.70 -13.24
C ALA A 31 -16.23 -12.84 -12.30
N MET A 32 -14.96 -13.25 -12.39
CA MET A 32 -14.40 -14.31 -11.55
C MET A 32 -14.33 -13.93 -10.07
N VAL A 33 -14.00 -12.67 -9.77
CA VAL A 33 -13.95 -12.17 -8.39
C VAL A 33 -15.34 -11.80 -7.86
N GLY A 34 -16.32 -11.61 -8.76
CA GLY A 34 -17.65 -11.15 -8.42
C GLY A 34 -17.67 -9.66 -8.08
N MET A 35 -16.93 -8.86 -8.84
CA MET A 35 -16.97 -7.40 -8.78
C MET A 35 -17.39 -6.80 -10.13
N GLU A 36 -17.72 -5.52 -10.10
CA GLU A 36 -18.05 -4.77 -11.32
C GLU A 36 -16.81 -4.50 -12.17
N GLU A 37 -16.94 -4.56 -13.50
CA GLU A 37 -15.82 -4.30 -14.42
C GLU A 37 -15.23 -2.90 -14.24
N TRP A 38 -16.08 -1.89 -14.02
CA TRP A 38 -15.64 -0.52 -13.81
C TRP A 38 -14.80 -0.38 -12.53
N LEU A 39 -15.11 -1.16 -11.49
CA LEU A 39 -14.36 -1.16 -10.23
C LEU A 39 -12.95 -1.73 -10.45
N TYR A 40 -12.85 -2.82 -11.21
CA TYR A 40 -11.55 -3.41 -11.55
C TYR A 40 -10.73 -2.50 -12.48
N ARG A 41 -11.38 -1.83 -13.43
CA ARG A 41 -10.71 -0.87 -14.34
C ARG A 41 -10.14 0.34 -13.59
N ASP A 42 -10.90 0.88 -12.65
CA ASP A 42 -10.45 1.98 -11.79
C ASP A 42 -9.30 1.54 -10.88
N LEU A 43 -9.36 0.31 -10.36
CA LEU A 43 -8.27 -0.29 -9.60
C LEU A 43 -6.98 -0.39 -10.42
N GLU A 44 -7.03 -0.88 -11.67
CA GLU A 44 -5.85 -0.91 -12.57
C GLU A 44 -5.32 0.49 -12.93
N SER A 45 -6.16 1.52 -12.80
CA SER A 45 -5.81 2.93 -13.02
C SER A 45 -5.30 3.62 -11.75
N GLY A 46 -5.33 2.93 -10.62
CA GLY A 46 -4.91 3.41 -9.31
C GLY A 46 -5.92 4.27 -8.56
N ILE A 47 -7.18 4.19 -8.96
CA ILE A 47 -8.30 4.82 -8.28
C ILE A 47 -8.88 3.81 -7.29
N PHE A 48 -8.64 4.04 -6.00
CA PHE A 48 -9.16 3.18 -4.94
C PHE A 48 -10.54 3.66 -4.50
N HIS A 49 -11.53 2.76 -4.60
CA HIS A 49 -12.90 3.04 -4.19
C HIS A 49 -13.23 2.38 -2.87
N ARG A 50 -14.13 3.01 -2.09
CA ARG A 50 -14.65 2.42 -0.85
C ARG A 50 -15.39 1.09 -1.08
N SER A 51 -15.89 0.89 -2.29
CA SER A 51 -16.52 -0.37 -2.71
C SER A 51 -15.54 -1.53 -2.85
N PHE A 52 -14.23 -1.26 -2.86
CA PHE A 52 -13.21 -2.29 -2.82
C PHE A 52 -13.07 -2.81 -1.40
N THR A 53 -13.64 -3.98 -1.13
CA THR A 53 -13.63 -4.60 0.19
C THR A 53 -12.45 -5.55 0.35
N PRO A 54 -12.04 -5.88 1.58
CA PRO A 54 -10.99 -6.87 1.84
C PRO A 54 -11.27 -8.23 1.17
N GLU A 55 -12.54 -8.64 1.10
CA GLU A 55 -12.93 -9.91 0.46
C GLU A 55 -12.65 -9.90 -1.05
N LEU A 56 -12.78 -8.74 -1.71
CA LEU A 56 -12.40 -8.60 -3.12
C LEU A 56 -10.88 -8.65 -3.29
N ALA A 57 -10.13 -8.09 -2.35
CA ALA A 57 -8.67 -8.17 -2.32
C ALA A 57 -8.20 -9.63 -2.16
N ASP A 58 -8.79 -10.38 -1.23
CA ASP A 58 -8.46 -11.79 -0.98
C ASP A 58 -8.76 -12.67 -2.20
N LYS A 59 -9.89 -12.45 -2.88
CA LYS A 59 -10.24 -13.17 -4.10
C LYS A 59 -9.30 -12.84 -5.25
N LEU A 60 -8.89 -11.58 -5.42
CA LEU A 60 -7.89 -11.21 -6.42
C LEU A 60 -6.52 -11.82 -6.09
N ALA A 61 -6.13 -11.82 -4.81
CA ALA A 61 -4.89 -12.44 -4.33
C ALA A 61 -4.88 -13.93 -4.67
N ALA A 62 -5.99 -14.63 -4.39
CA ALA A 62 -6.16 -16.03 -4.74
C ALA A 62 -6.15 -16.28 -6.25
N LEU A 63 -6.80 -15.42 -7.04
CA LEU A 63 -6.82 -15.54 -8.51
C LEU A 63 -5.42 -15.40 -9.11
N TYR A 64 -4.64 -14.42 -8.63
CA TYR A 64 -3.32 -14.14 -9.16
C TYR A 64 -2.19 -14.94 -8.49
N GLY A 65 -2.47 -15.63 -7.39
CA GLY A 65 -1.46 -16.36 -6.62
C GLY A 65 -0.43 -15.43 -5.98
N ILE A 66 -0.82 -14.20 -5.62
CA ILE A 66 0.03 -13.18 -5.00
C ILE A 66 -0.47 -12.86 -3.60
N PRO A 67 0.39 -12.36 -2.68
CA PRO A 67 -0.06 -11.87 -1.38
C PRO A 67 -1.07 -10.72 -1.54
N VAL A 68 -2.05 -10.63 -0.64
CA VAL A 68 -3.09 -9.57 -0.68
C VAL A 68 -2.46 -8.18 -0.53
N GLU A 69 -1.36 -8.09 0.20
CA GLU A 69 -0.58 -6.88 0.41
C GLU A 69 -0.07 -6.27 -0.90
N ASP A 70 0.17 -7.08 -1.93
CA ASP A 70 0.62 -6.59 -3.25
C ASP A 70 -0.48 -5.90 -4.05
N ILE A 71 -1.73 -6.10 -3.65
CA ILE A 71 -2.93 -5.51 -4.28
C ILE A 71 -3.31 -4.20 -3.60
N LEU A 72 -3.06 -4.10 -2.29
CA LEU A 72 -3.39 -2.91 -1.51
C LEU A 72 -2.53 -1.73 -1.96
N ASP A 73 -3.11 -0.53 -1.98
CA ASP A 73 -2.33 0.71 -2.10
C ASP A 73 -1.45 0.91 -0.86
N ASP A 74 -0.41 1.76 -0.98
CA ASP A 74 0.55 1.95 0.11
C ASP A 74 -0.10 2.44 1.40
N TYR A 75 -1.14 3.28 1.33
CA TYR A 75 -1.80 3.76 2.54
C TYR A 75 -2.65 2.67 3.19
N THR A 76 -3.40 1.89 2.41
CA THR A 76 -4.18 0.76 2.95
C THR A 76 -3.26 -0.33 3.51
N LEU A 77 -2.15 -0.64 2.84
CA LEU A 77 -1.12 -1.55 3.34
C LEU A 77 -0.50 -1.04 4.64
N PHE A 78 -0.21 0.27 4.71
CA PHE A 78 0.30 0.92 5.90
C PHE A 78 -0.65 0.78 7.10
N LEU A 79 -1.96 0.96 6.89
CA LEU A 79 -2.95 0.73 7.94
C LEU A 79 -3.04 -0.75 8.32
N HIS A 80 -3.03 -1.65 7.33
CA HIS A 80 -3.11 -3.10 7.53
C HIS A 80 -1.94 -3.63 8.38
N ARG A 81 -0.72 -3.11 8.16
CA ARG A 81 0.49 -3.45 8.93
C ARG A 81 0.57 -2.75 10.30
N GLY A 82 -0.52 -2.11 10.74
CA GLY A 82 -0.57 -1.40 12.02
C GLY A 82 0.32 -0.17 12.00
N GLY A 83 0.08 0.76 11.09
CA GLY A 83 0.97 1.88 10.71
C GLY A 83 1.80 2.59 11.80
N GLY A 84 1.31 2.68 13.04
CA GLY A 84 2.11 3.15 14.19
C GLY A 84 3.28 2.24 14.55
N ASP A 85 3.08 0.93 14.54
CA ASP A 85 4.14 -0.08 14.72
C ASP A 85 5.10 -0.10 13.53
N PHE A 86 4.60 0.06 12.30
CA PHE A 86 5.48 0.24 11.13
C PHE A 86 6.37 1.46 11.29
N LEU A 87 5.81 2.61 11.68
CA LEU A 87 6.57 3.84 11.91
C LEU A 87 7.66 3.66 12.96
N ARG A 88 7.36 2.90 14.03
CA ARG A 88 8.33 2.53 15.07
C ARG A 88 9.47 1.68 14.51
N ARG A 89 9.14 0.62 13.75
CA ARG A 89 10.13 -0.26 13.11
C ARG A 89 11.00 0.48 12.11
N TYR A 90 10.40 1.33 11.28
CA TYR A 90 11.10 2.19 10.33
C TYR A 90 12.12 3.08 11.04
N ARG A 91 11.71 3.76 12.11
CA ARG A 91 12.59 4.58 12.94
C ARG A 91 13.75 3.78 13.53
N GLU A 92 13.46 2.61 14.08
CA GLU A 92 14.46 1.73 14.72
C GLU A 92 15.46 1.17 13.71
N ALA A 93 15.01 0.78 12.51
CA ALA A 93 15.87 0.35 11.42
C ALA A 93 16.84 1.45 10.95
N LYS A 94 16.42 2.72 11.01
CA LYS A 94 17.28 3.88 10.71
C LYS A 94 18.18 4.30 11.89
N GLY A 95 18.04 3.68 13.07
CA GLY A 95 18.76 4.09 14.28
C GLY A 95 18.34 5.47 14.79
N TRP A 96 17.12 5.93 14.44
CA TRP A 96 16.64 7.25 14.81
C TRP A 96 15.90 7.26 16.15
N ASN A 97 16.00 8.39 16.84
CA ASN A 97 15.08 8.71 17.94
C ASN A 97 13.82 9.40 17.40
N ARG A 98 12.80 9.57 18.26
CA ARG A 98 11.51 10.18 17.84
C ARG A 98 11.64 11.62 17.34
N GLN A 99 12.62 12.38 17.83
CA GLN A 99 12.86 13.74 17.38
C GLN A 99 13.44 13.74 15.97
N GLN A 100 14.45 12.89 15.71
CA GLN A 100 15.04 12.75 14.38
C GLN A 100 14.00 12.33 13.33
N LEU A 101 13.16 11.33 13.63
CA LEU A 101 12.07 10.96 12.73
C LEU A 101 11.11 12.15 12.49
N ALA A 102 10.76 12.89 13.54
CA ALA A 102 9.89 14.06 13.42
C ALA A 102 10.50 15.15 12.54
N ASP A 103 11.80 15.41 12.69
CA ASP A 103 12.54 16.41 11.92
C ASP A 103 12.64 16.01 10.44
N HIS A 104 12.97 14.73 10.16
CA HIS A 104 13.00 14.20 8.79
C HIS A 104 11.63 14.21 8.12
N ALA A 105 10.58 13.85 8.86
CA ALA A 105 9.20 13.85 8.37
C ALA A 105 8.54 15.25 8.35
N LYS A 106 9.21 16.27 8.89
CA LYS A 106 8.68 17.63 9.12
C LYS A 106 7.32 17.63 9.85
N VAL A 107 7.21 16.83 10.90
CA VAL A 107 6.03 16.75 11.78
C VAL A 107 6.45 16.98 13.24
N SER A 108 5.48 17.13 14.14
CA SER A 108 5.82 17.28 15.56
C SER A 108 6.25 15.94 16.19
N ARG A 109 7.21 15.97 17.11
CA ARG A 109 7.59 14.80 17.95
C ARG A 109 6.38 14.22 18.70
N THR A 110 5.44 15.07 19.11
CA THR A 110 4.19 14.64 19.76
C THR A 110 3.32 13.81 18.82
N SER A 111 3.24 14.18 17.53
CA SER A 111 2.54 13.39 16.51
C SER A 111 3.15 12.00 16.37
N ILE A 112 4.47 11.91 16.21
CA ILE A 112 5.19 10.63 16.15
C ILE A 112 4.88 9.77 17.38
N ARG A 113 4.95 10.35 18.58
CA ARG A 113 4.64 9.65 19.83
C ARG A 113 3.21 9.11 19.85
N CYS A 114 2.22 9.93 19.48
CA CYS A 114 0.81 9.53 19.47
C CYS A 114 0.50 8.47 18.41
N TRP A 115 1.19 8.50 17.28
CA TRP A 115 1.03 7.49 16.23
C TRP A 115 1.66 6.16 16.65
N GLU A 116 2.90 6.17 17.16
CA GLU A 116 3.55 4.96 17.65
C GLU A 116 2.79 4.32 18.82
N SER A 117 2.12 5.09 19.67
CA SER A 117 1.35 4.56 20.80
C SER A 117 -0.08 4.13 20.45
N GLY A 118 -0.50 4.27 19.19
CA GLY A 118 -1.86 3.98 18.75
C GLY A 118 -2.92 4.97 19.26
N GLN A 119 -2.51 6.07 19.92
CA GLN A 119 -3.44 7.11 20.39
C GLN A 119 -4.14 7.84 19.25
N LYS A 120 -3.50 7.92 18.07
CA LYS A 120 -4.09 8.50 16.85
C LYS A 120 -3.73 7.65 15.64
N THR A 121 -4.73 7.39 14.80
CA THR A 121 -4.50 6.83 13.46
C THR A 121 -3.93 7.91 12.54
N ILE A 122 -2.99 7.53 11.69
CA ILE A 122 -2.41 8.42 10.69
C ILE A 122 -3.41 8.55 9.53
N SER A 123 -3.80 9.79 9.22
CA SER A 123 -4.65 10.06 8.05
C SER A 123 -3.88 9.89 6.75
N GLN A 124 -4.59 9.66 5.65
CA GLN A 124 -3.99 9.55 4.31
C GLN A 124 -3.17 10.80 3.95
N LYS A 125 -3.66 12.00 4.30
CA LYS A 125 -2.90 13.25 4.08
C LYS A 125 -1.57 13.26 4.83
N CYS A 126 -1.57 12.80 6.09
CA CYS A 126 -0.33 12.68 6.86
C CYS A 126 0.59 11.60 6.29
N PHE A 127 0.04 10.49 5.80
CA PHE A 127 0.80 9.45 5.12
C PHE A 127 1.50 9.97 3.86
N CYS A 128 0.78 10.67 2.97
CA CYS A 128 1.39 11.29 1.79
C CYS A 128 2.54 12.23 2.18
N HIS A 129 2.33 13.06 3.21
CA HIS A 129 3.38 13.95 3.72
C HIS A 129 4.60 13.19 4.27
N LEU A 130 4.39 12.02 4.90
CA LEU A 130 5.50 11.15 5.34
C LEU A 130 6.29 10.62 4.15
N VAL A 131 5.60 10.08 3.14
CA VAL A 131 6.23 9.56 1.91
C VAL A 131 7.03 10.65 1.19
N GLU A 132 6.46 11.85 1.06
CA GLU A 132 7.11 13.00 0.41
C GLU A 132 8.39 13.44 1.12
N ASN A 133 8.41 13.46 2.46
CA ASN A 133 9.56 13.96 3.22
C ASN A 133 10.60 12.89 3.55
N LEU A 134 10.18 11.63 3.73
CA LEU A 134 11.08 10.51 4.02
C LEU A 134 11.67 9.87 2.76
N GLY A 135 11.10 10.16 1.59
CA GLY A 135 11.55 9.68 0.29
C GLY A 135 11.13 8.24 -0.01
N SER A 136 11.65 7.70 -1.12
CA SER A 136 11.28 6.38 -1.66
C SER A 136 11.56 5.20 -0.73
N ASP A 137 12.49 5.36 0.22
CA ASP A 137 12.85 4.32 1.18
C ASP A 137 11.67 3.94 2.11
N PHE A 138 10.82 4.89 2.47
CA PHE A 138 9.67 4.65 3.35
C PHE A 138 8.64 3.68 2.74
N PRO A 139 8.09 3.92 1.53
CA PRO A 139 7.21 2.95 0.87
C PRO A 139 7.94 1.67 0.46
N SER A 140 9.24 1.72 0.13
CA SER A 140 10.00 0.49 -0.14
C SER A 140 10.06 -0.43 1.09
N MET A 141 10.39 0.11 2.27
CA MET A 141 10.38 -0.67 3.52
C MET A 141 8.97 -1.16 3.89
N LEU A 142 7.92 -0.42 3.50
CA LEU A 142 6.55 -0.85 3.73
C LEU A 142 6.19 -2.11 2.92
N ARG A 143 6.80 -2.29 1.74
CA ARG A 143 6.57 -3.40 0.81
C ARG A 143 7.55 -4.57 0.99
N MET A 144 8.56 -4.45 1.86
CA MET A 144 9.45 -5.55 2.29
C MET A 144 8.76 -6.49 3.27
#